data_AF-A0A356GSG3-F1
#
_entry.id   AF-A0A356GSG3-F1
#
_cell.length_a   1.000
_cell.length_b   1.000
_cell.length_c   1.000
_cell.angle_alpha   90.00
_cell.angle_beta   90.00
_cell.angle_gamma   90.00
#
_symmetry.space_group_name_H-M   'P 1'
#
loop_
_entity.id
_entity.type
_entity.pdbx_description
1 polymer ?
#
loop_
_entity_poly.entity_id
_entity_poly.type
_entity_poly.pdbx_seq_one_letter_code
_entity_poly.pdbx_strand_id
1 'polypeptide(L)' 'MSAPRTVIKVEKLVKSYPTGFWRRRVRVLDDISFTVGENEVVGFLGANGAGKTTT' A
#
# COMPACT_ATOMS: atom_id res chain seq x y z
N MET A 1 1.11 29.56 -0.64
CA MET A 1 0.26 28.44 -1.10
C MET A 1 0.01 27.53 0.09
N SER A 2 -1.25 27.18 0.39
CA SER A 2 -1.55 26.14 1.39
C SER A 2 -1.07 24.80 0.87
N ALA A 3 -0.59 23.91 1.75
CA ALA A 3 -0.37 22.52 1.37
C ALA A 3 -1.68 21.93 0.83
N PRO A 4 -1.63 21.08 -0.21
CA PRO A 4 -2.82 20.44 -0.75
C PRO A 4 -3.51 19.65 0.35
N ARG A 5 -4.85 19.72 0.40
CA ARG A 5 -5.65 19.02 1.40
C ARG A 5 -5.44 17.51 1.24
N THR A 6 -4.93 16.86 2.26
CA THR A 6 -4.85 15.39 2.28
C THR A 6 -6.25 14.79 2.34
N VAL A 7 -6.57 13.90 1.41
CA VAL A 7 -7.83 13.16 1.36
C VAL A 7 -7.65 11.68 1.69
N ILE A 8 -6.46 11.13 1.46
CA ILE A 8 -6.08 9.77 1.90
C ILE A 8 -4.76 9.87 2.66
N LYS A 9 -4.68 9.23 3.82
CA LYS A 9 -3.46 9.08 4.62
C LYS A 9 -3.29 7.63 5.00
N VAL A 10 -2.18 7.02 4.59
CA VAL A 10 -1.77 5.67 4.95
C VAL A 10 -0.52 5.78 5.79
N GLU A 11 -0.53 5.16 6.97
CA GLU A 11 0.60 5.19 7.90
C GLU A 11 0.94 3.77 8.33
N LYS A 12 2.22 3.43 8.18
CA LYS A 12 2.83 2.19 8.67
C LYS A 12 2.05 0.93 8.30
N LEU A 13 1.56 0.88 7.07
CA LEU A 13 0.75 -0.23 6.58
C LEU A 13 1.61 -1.48 6.45
N VAL A 14 1.26 -2.50 7.24
CA VAL A 14 1.82 -3.84 7.17
C VAL A 14 0.70 -4.81 6.81
N LYS A 15 0.93 -5.65 5.81
CA LYS A 15 -0.03 -6.68 5.42
C LYS A 15 0.68 -8.00 5.15
N SER A 16 0.12 -9.09 5.68
CA SER A 16 0.65 -10.44 5.49
C SER A 16 -0.48 -11.41 5.15
N TYR A 17 -0.18 -12.40 4.30
CA TYR A 17 -1.12 -13.46 3.93
C TYR A 17 -0.48 -14.84 4.11
N PRO A 18 -1.25 -15.88 4.47
CA PRO A 18 -0.78 -17.26 4.41
C PRO A 18 -0.67 -17.70 2.94
N THR A 19 0.48 -18.25 2.55
CA THR A 19 0.71 -18.74 1.19
C THR A 19 1.38 -20.12 1.22
N GLY A 20 1.22 -20.86 0.11
CA GLY A 20 1.79 -22.20 -0.06
C GLY A 20 1.10 -23.31 0.74
N PHE A 21 1.54 -24.55 0.50
CA PHE A 21 0.95 -25.76 1.10
C PHE A 21 1.03 -25.77 2.64
N TRP A 22 2.09 -25.19 3.18
CA TRP A 22 2.35 -25.09 4.62
C TRP A 22 1.80 -23.81 5.25
N ARG A 23 1.01 -23.01 4.50
CA ARG A 23 0.38 -21.75 4.94
C ARG A 23 1.33 -20.77 5.61
N ARG A 24 2.58 -20.70 5.15
CA ARG A 24 3.57 -19.76 5.67
C ARG A 24 3.07 -18.33 5.48
N ARG A 25 3.15 -17.50 6.51
CA ARG A 25 2.84 -16.08 6.38
C ARG A 25 3.92 -15.37 5.59
N VAL A 26 3.55 -14.73 4.50
CA VAL A 26 4.39 -13.84 3.71
C VAL A 26 3.94 -12.41 3.95
N ARG A 27 4.90 -11.55 4.31
CA ARG A 27 4.68 -10.10 4.39
C ARG A 27 4.66 -9.52 2.98
N VAL A 28 3.53 -8.98 2.58
CA VAL A 28 3.27 -8.44 1.23
C VAL A 28 3.41 -6.92 1.21
N LEU A 29 3.05 -6.24 2.31
CA LEU A 29 3.34 -4.83 2.54
C LEU A 29 4.12 -4.70 3.85
N ASP A 30 5.17 -3.90 3.86
CA ASP A 30 6.04 -3.68 5.00
C ASP A 30 6.27 -2.18 5.23
N ASP A 31 5.65 -1.66 6.29
CA ASP A 31 5.78 -0.27 6.76
C ASP A 31 5.56 0.80 5.67
N ILE A 32 4.51 0.62 4.85
CA ILE A 32 4.20 1.56 3.76
C ILE A 32 3.45 2.78 4.32
N SER A 33 3.95 3.98 4.02
CA SER A 33 3.30 5.24 4.40
C SER A 33 3.26 6.20 3.21
N PHE A 34 2.09 6.78 2.93
CA PHE A 34 1.90 7.78 1.88
C PHE A 34 0.63 8.61 2.12
N THR A 35 0.53 9.72 1.40
CA THR A 35 -0.67 10.57 1.38
C THR A 35 -1.12 10.81 -0.05
N VAL A 36 -2.42 11.00 -0.24
CA VAL A 36 -3.00 11.45 -1.50
C VAL A 36 -3.72 12.77 -1.24
N GLY A 37 -3.39 13.78 -2.03
CA GLY A 37 -3.99 15.10 -2.03
C GLY A 37 -5.33 15.15 -2.78
N GLU A 38 -6.13 16.16 -2.47
CA GLU A 38 -7.36 16.46 -3.19
C GLU A 38 -7.08 16.65 -4.68
N ASN A 39 -7.89 16.00 -5.53
CA ASN A 39 -7.73 15.95 -6.99
C ASN A 39 -6.44 15.29 -7.52
N GLU A 40 -5.68 14.58 -6.68
CA GLU A 40 -4.51 13.83 -7.11
C GLU A 40 -4.90 12.47 -7.70
N VAL A 41 -4.34 12.13 -8.88
CA VAL A 41 -4.48 10.81 -9.51
C VAL A 41 -3.24 9.99 -9.23
N VAL A 42 -3.40 8.87 -8.52
CA VAL A 42 -2.31 7.97 -8.14
C VAL A 42 -2.47 6.59 -8.77
N GLY A 43 -1.36 5.93 -9.06
CA GLY A 43 -1.35 4.55 -9.56
C GLY A 43 -0.19 3.76 -8.97
N PHE A 44 -0.45 2.51 -8.58
CA PHE A 44 0.60 1.59 -8.13
C PHE A 44 1.17 0.79 -9.32
N LEU A 45 2.49 0.81 -9.47
CA LEU A 45 3.22 0.08 -10.51
C LEU A 45 4.19 -0.94 -9.89
N GLY A 46 4.41 -2.06 -10.58
CA GLY A 46 5.32 -3.12 -10.14
C GLY A 46 4.92 -4.50 -10.66
N ALA A 47 5.79 -5.50 -10.45
CA ALA A 47 5.56 -6.88 -10.86
C ALA A 47 4.34 -7.54 -10.19
N ASN A 48 3.86 -8.67 -10.73
CA ASN A 48 2.81 -9.47 -10.08
C ASN A 48 3.29 -9.96 -8.71
N GLY A 49 2.42 -9.86 -7.70
CA GLY A 49 2.76 -10.20 -6.32
C GLY A 49 3.41 -9.07 -5.50
N ALA A 50 3.70 -7.90 -6.09
CA ALA A 50 4.31 -6.77 -5.38
C ALA A 50 3.38 -6.02 -4.40
N GLY A 51 2.17 -6.51 -4.14
CA GLY A 51 1.24 -5.89 -3.18
C GLY A 51 0.37 -4.74 -3.70
N LYS A 52 0.33 -4.50 -5.02
CA LYS A 52 -0.47 -3.41 -5.62
C LYS A 52 -1.97 -3.47 -5.29
N THR A 53 -2.64 -4.59 -5.57
CA THR A 53 -4.06 -4.81 -5.26
C THR A 53 -4.32 -5.00 -3.76
N THR A 54 -3.25 -5.17 -2.98
CA THR A 54 -3.31 -5.35 -1.53
C THR A 54 -3.29 -4.03 -0.77
N THR A 55 -2.78 -2.97 -1.39
CA THR A 55 -2.65 -1.63 -0.82
C THR A 55 -3.96 -0.87 -0.97
#